data_AF-A0A2I0SZS2-F1
#
_entry.id   AF-A0A2I0SZS2-F1
#
_cell.length_a   1.000
_cell.length_b   1.000
_cell.length_c   1.000
_cell.angle_alpha   90.00
_cell.angle_beta   90.00
_cell.angle_gamma   90.00
#
_symmetry.space_group_name_H-M   'P 1'
#
loop_
_entity.id
_entity.type
_entity.pdbx_description
1 polymer ?
#
loop_
_entity_poly.entity_id
_entity_poly.type
_entity_poly.pdbx_seq_one_letter_code
_entity_poly.pdbx_strand_id
1 'polypeptide(L)'
;MVAWCSFQKLKEEADKIQEEYGYCILDGHREKIGNFKTEPPGLFRGRGDHPKMGMLKKRIMPEDVIINCSKDSKIPEPPEGHKWKEVRFDNTVTWLASWTENIQNCLKYIMLNPSSKLKIKGKKRCGTSTKM
;
A
#
# COMPACT_ATOMS: atom_id res chain seq x y z
N MET A 1 16.07 -22.78 -22.63
CA MET A 1 16.92 -21.70 -22.06
C MET A 1 16.23 -20.33 -22.01
N VAL A 2 15.49 -19.88 -23.04
CA VAL A 2 14.83 -18.56 -23.07
C VAL A 2 13.80 -18.29 -21.96
N ALA A 3 12.98 -19.28 -21.57
CA ALA A 3 11.97 -19.12 -20.52
C ALA A 3 12.54 -19.00 -19.09
N TRP A 4 13.72 -19.58 -18.83
CA TRP A 4 14.39 -19.45 -17.53
C TRP A 4 14.98 -18.05 -17.36
N CYS A 5 15.60 -17.52 -18.43
CA CYS A 5 16.17 -16.17 -18.41
C CYS A 5 15.09 -15.09 -18.26
N SER A 6 13.90 -15.26 -18.86
CA SER A 6 12.77 -14.33 -18.66
C SER A 6 12.21 -14.39 -17.23
N PHE A 7 12.12 -15.59 -16.65
CA PHE A 7 11.69 -15.76 -15.26
C PHE A 7 12.66 -15.09 -14.27
N GLN A 8 13.97 -15.23 -14.46
CA GLN A 8 14.97 -14.57 -13.62
C GLN A 8 14.84 -13.04 -13.69
N LYS A 9 14.68 -12.47 -14.88
CA LYS A 9 14.47 -11.03 -15.05
C LYS A 9 13.22 -10.51 -14.32
N LEU A 10 12.09 -11.22 -14.46
CA LEU A 10 10.84 -10.85 -13.77
C LEU A 10 10.99 -10.92 -12.25
N LYS A 11 11.74 -11.90 -11.76
CA LYS A 11 12.04 -12.04 -10.33
C LYS A 11 12.92 -10.89 -9.82
N GLU A 12 13.98 -10.56 -10.55
CA GLU A 12 14.88 -9.45 -10.20
C GLU A 12 14.14 -8.10 -10.17
N GLU A 13 13.26 -7.84 -11.14
CA GLU A 13 12.41 -6.64 -11.14
C GLU A 13 11.45 -6.62 -9.96
N ALA A 14 10.83 -7.76 -9.63
CA ALA A 14 9.97 -7.87 -8.46
C ALA A 14 10.72 -7.65 -7.14
N ASP A 15 11.95 -8.15 -7.03
CA ASP A 15 12.80 -8.00 -5.85
C ASP A 15 13.26 -6.54 -5.68
N LYS A 16 13.60 -5.84 -6.78
CA LYS A 16 13.89 -4.39 -6.75
C LYS A 16 12.71 -3.57 -6.25
N ILE A 17 11.52 -3.85 -6.77
CA ILE A 17 10.27 -3.20 -6.34
C ILE A 17 10.00 -3.50 -4.85
N GLN A 18 10.22 -4.74 -4.43
CA GLN A 18 10.04 -5.13 -3.03
C GLN A 18 11.04 -4.43 -2.10
N GLU A 19 12.29 -4.23 -2.54
CA GLU A 19 13.31 -3.55 -1.75
C GLU A 19 13.02 -2.05 -1.59
N GLU A 20 12.53 -1.40 -2.65
CA GLU A 20 12.24 0.03 -2.67
C GLU A 20 10.93 0.39 -1.96
N TYR A 21 9.84 -0.33 -2.25
CA TYR A 21 8.48 0.01 -1.80
C TYR A 21 7.93 -0.94 -0.73
N GLY A 22 8.57 -2.09 -0.52
CA GLY A 22 8.06 -3.16 0.33
C GLY A 22 8.42 -3.06 1.80
N TYR A 23 9.11 -1.99 2.22
CA TYR A 23 9.55 -1.78 3.60
C TYR A 23 9.35 -0.34 4.05
N CYS A 24 9.08 -0.14 5.33
CA CYS A 24 9.10 1.17 5.99
C CYS A 24 10.10 1.17 7.12
N ILE A 25 10.51 2.36 7.57
CA ILE A 25 11.17 2.50 8.86
C ILE A 25 10.10 2.80 9.90
N LEU A 26 10.23 2.27 11.09
CA LEU A 26 9.27 2.48 12.16
C LEU A 26 10.00 2.35 13.49
N ASP A 27 10.07 3.46 14.23
CA ASP A 27 10.89 3.59 15.43
C ASP A 27 12.37 3.17 15.21
N GLY A 28 12.93 3.46 14.04
CA GLY A 28 14.30 3.07 13.66
C GLY A 28 14.47 1.61 13.23
N HIS A 29 13.40 0.82 13.19
CA HIS A 29 13.43 -0.54 12.67
C HIS A 29 12.87 -0.62 11.25
N ARG A 30 13.54 -1.39 10.39
CA ARG A 30 13.04 -1.72 9.05
C ARG A 30 11.97 -2.80 9.17
N GLU A 31 10.74 -2.46 8.82
CA GLU A 31 9.58 -3.34 8.91
C GLU A 31 9.01 -3.61 7.51
N LYS A 32 8.59 -4.85 7.26
CA LYS A 32 8.02 -5.24 5.96
C LYS A 32 6.58 -4.77 5.83
N ILE A 33 6.21 -4.23 4.67
CA ILE A 33 4.84 -3.87 4.32
C ILE A 33 4.13 -5.09 3.74
N GLY A 34 2.87 -5.29 4.10
CA GLY A 34 2.08 -6.42 3.64
C GLY A 34 1.59 -6.25 2.19
N ASN A 35 0.94 -5.12 1.91
CA ASN A 35 0.21 -4.87 0.66
C ASN A 35 0.54 -3.50 0.06
N PHE A 36 1.81 -3.28 -0.30
CA PHE A 36 2.28 -2.00 -0.86
C PHE A 36 1.79 -1.74 -2.30
N LYS A 37 1.37 -2.78 -3.04
CA LYS A 37 0.80 -2.63 -4.38
C LYS A 37 -0.70 -2.34 -4.29
N THR A 38 -1.18 -1.32 -4.98
CA THR A 38 -2.61 -1.03 -5.11
C THR A 38 -3.33 -2.12 -5.91
N GLU A 39 -4.58 -2.43 -5.56
CA GLU A 39 -5.40 -3.36 -6.33
C GLU A 39 -5.54 -2.85 -7.79
N PRO A 40 -5.26 -3.67 -8.82
CA PRO A 40 -5.47 -3.27 -10.20
C PRO A 40 -6.97 -3.10 -10.49
N PRO A 41 -7.34 -2.25 -11.47
CA PRO A 41 -8.72 -2.16 -11.93
C PRO A 41 -9.20 -3.50 -12.49
N GLY A 42 -10.49 -3.77 -12.38
CA GLY A 42 -11.07 -5.04 -12.83
C GLY A 42 -12.54 -5.17 -12.49
N LEU A 43 -13.12 -6.35 -12.63
CA LEU A 43 -14.51 -6.60 -12.26
C LEU A 43 -14.60 -7.05 -10.80
N PHE A 44 -15.59 -6.52 -10.07
CA PHE A 44 -15.84 -6.91 -8.69
C PHE A 44 -16.38 -8.34 -8.64
N ARG A 45 -15.60 -9.24 -8.03
CA ARG A 45 -15.97 -10.64 -7.80
C ARG A 45 -16.44 -10.82 -6.36
N GLY A 46 -17.70 -10.48 -6.12
CA GLY A 46 -18.36 -10.75 -4.84
C GLY A 46 -18.49 -12.27 -4.60
N ARG A 47 -18.63 -12.69 -3.34
CA ARG A 47 -18.89 -14.09 -2.99
C ARG A 47 -20.39 -14.36 -2.94
N GLY A 48 -20.82 -15.54 -3.37
CA GLY A 48 -22.25 -15.89 -3.46
C GLY A 48 -23.00 -14.99 -4.43
N ASP A 49 -24.30 -14.79 -4.19
CA ASP A 49 -25.18 -13.94 -5.00
C ASP A 49 -25.04 -12.45 -4.65
N HIS A 50 -23.81 -11.94 -4.68
CA HIS A 50 -23.54 -10.57 -4.30
C HIS A 50 -24.12 -9.59 -5.35
N PRO A 51 -24.99 -8.64 -4.97
CA PRO A 51 -25.76 -7.81 -5.93
C PRO A 51 -24.88 -6.89 -6.79
N LYS A 52 -23.67 -6.59 -6.33
CA LYS A 52 -22.68 -5.75 -7.03
C LYS A 52 -21.64 -6.54 -7.85
N MET A 53 -21.79 -7.86 -7.98
CA MET A 53 -20.88 -8.69 -8.77
C MET A 53 -20.88 -8.21 -10.23
N GLY A 54 -19.69 -8.14 -10.83
CA GLY A 54 -19.51 -7.64 -12.20
C GLY A 54 -19.39 -6.12 -12.31
N MET A 55 -19.59 -5.34 -11.24
CA MET A 55 -19.33 -3.89 -11.28
C MET A 55 -17.85 -3.58 -11.48
N LEU A 56 -17.53 -2.49 -12.19
CA LEU A 56 -16.15 -2.07 -12.45
C LEU A 56 -15.47 -1.50 -11.20
N LYS A 57 -14.43 -2.17 -10.71
CA LYS A 57 -13.43 -1.62 -9.79
C LYS A 57 -12.55 -0.65 -10.57
N LYS A 58 -12.62 0.63 -10.20
CA LYS A 58 -11.84 1.70 -10.84
C LYS A 58 -10.37 1.62 -10.45
N ARG A 59 -9.50 2.17 -11.29
CA ARG A 59 -8.10 2.42 -10.94
C ARG A 59 -8.05 3.50 -9.87
N ILE A 60 -7.24 3.27 -8.85
CA ILE A 60 -6.96 4.26 -7.82
C ILE A 60 -5.91 5.23 -8.36
N MET A 61 -6.21 6.53 -8.31
CA MET A 61 -5.28 7.59 -8.69
C MET A 61 -4.57 8.15 -7.44
N PRO A 62 -3.40 8.79 -7.56
CA PRO A 62 -2.75 9.44 -6.42
C PRO A 62 -3.67 10.42 -5.68
N GLU A 63 -4.56 11.09 -6.40
CA GLU A 63 -5.56 12.04 -5.87
C GLU A 63 -6.65 11.37 -5.00
N ASP A 64 -6.74 10.04 -5.02
CA ASP A 64 -7.64 9.27 -4.15
C ASP A 64 -6.93 8.79 -2.87
N VAL A 65 -5.60 8.83 -2.84
CA VAL A 65 -4.76 8.23 -1.80
C VAL A 65 -4.40 9.25 -0.73
N ILE A 66 -4.68 8.88 0.52
CA ILE A 66 -4.26 9.58 1.73
C ILE A 66 -3.01 8.88 2.26
N ILE A 67 -1.92 9.62 2.40
CA ILE A 67 -0.67 9.14 3.01
C ILE A 67 -0.70 9.43 4.50
N ASN A 68 -0.22 8.51 5.32
CA ASN A 68 0.01 8.71 6.74
C ASN A 68 1.46 8.35 7.11
N CYS A 69 2.16 9.32 7.68
CA CYS A 69 3.56 9.18 8.06
C CYS A 69 3.84 10.00 9.33
N SER A 70 5.07 9.97 9.85
CA SER A 70 5.44 10.82 10.98
C SER A 70 5.85 12.22 10.51
N LYS A 71 5.62 13.24 11.35
CA LYS A 71 5.88 14.66 11.02
C LYS A 71 7.35 14.96 10.69
N ASP A 72 8.24 14.18 11.27
CA ASP A 72 9.70 14.25 11.15
C ASP A 72 10.25 13.35 10.02
N SER A 73 9.40 12.60 9.34
CA SER A 73 9.80 11.69 8.27
C SER A 73 9.74 12.36 6.89
N LYS A 74 10.49 11.79 5.93
CA LYS A 74 10.38 12.19 4.54
C LYS A 74 8.98 11.80 4.01
N ILE A 75 8.21 12.77 3.52
CA ILE A 75 6.92 12.49 2.91
C ILE A 75 7.18 11.85 1.53
N PRO A 76 6.52 10.73 1.17
CA PRO A 76 6.63 10.17 -0.17
C PRO A 76 6.11 11.16 -1.20
N GLU A 77 6.85 11.33 -2.29
CA GLU A 77 6.45 12.19 -3.40
C GLU A 77 5.45 11.43 -4.29
N PRO A 78 4.35 12.07 -4.72
CA PRO A 78 3.44 11.46 -5.68
C PRO A 78 4.14 11.29 -7.05
N PRO A 79 3.61 10.43 -7.93
CA PRO A 79 4.07 10.36 -9.32
C PRO A 79 4.09 11.73 -10.00
N GLU A 80 4.97 11.91 -10.98
CA GLU A 80 5.13 13.18 -11.69
C GLU A 80 3.79 13.67 -12.28
N GLY A 81 3.48 14.95 -12.04
CA GLY A 81 2.22 15.58 -12.48
C GLY A 81 1.01 15.30 -11.59
N HIS A 82 1.16 14.49 -10.54
CA HIS A 82 0.09 14.14 -9.61
C HIS A 82 0.27 14.72 -8.21
N LYS A 83 -0.79 14.63 -7.41
CA LYS A 83 -0.75 14.96 -5.98
C LYS A 83 -1.47 13.92 -5.15
N TRP A 84 -1.01 13.72 -3.92
CA TRP A 84 -1.78 12.96 -2.93
C TRP A 84 -3.07 13.69 -2.60
N LYS A 85 -4.12 12.92 -2.29
CA LYS A 85 -5.38 13.47 -1.76
C LYS A 85 -5.12 14.30 -0.52
N GLU A 86 -4.31 13.73 0.38
CA GLU A 86 -3.98 14.31 1.68
C GLU A 86 -2.74 13.61 2.26
N VAL A 87 -1.95 14.35 3.02
CA VAL A 87 -0.90 13.79 3.88
C VAL A 87 -1.25 14.07 5.33
N ARG A 88 -1.37 13.01 6.12
CA ARG A 88 -1.72 13.04 7.55
C ARG A 88 -0.55 12.56 8.40
N PHE A 89 -0.61 12.95 9.68
CA PHE A 89 0.34 12.55 10.71
C PHE A 89 -0.40 12.06 11.96
N ASP A 90 -1.11 10.95 11.81
CA ASP A 90 -1.90 10.34 12.87
C ASP A 90 -1.17 9.12 13.43
N ASN A 91 -0.71 9.25 14.68
CA ASN A 91 -0.01 8.18 15.41
C ASN A 91 -0.96 7.21 16.12
N THR A 92 -2.28 7.46 16.10
CA THR A 92 -3.30 6.59 16.69
C THR A 92 -3.69 5.44 15.76
N VAL A 93 -3.28 5.51 14.50
CA VAL A 93 -3.54 4.48 13.49
C VAL A 93 -2.25 3.76 13.09
N THR A 94 -2.41 2.62 12.43
CA THR A 94 -1.29 1.75 12.01
C THR A 94 -1.17 1.61 10.49
N TRP A 95 -2.03 2.27 9.73
CA TRP A 95 -1.97 2.26 8.26
C TRP A 95 -1.03 3.34 7.76
N LEU A 96 -0.38 3.07 6.63
CA LEU A 96 0.60 3.93 5.98
C LEU A 96 -0.01 4.73 4.83
N ALA A 97 -0.97 4.12 4.12
CA ALA A 97 -1.78 4.81 3.13
C ALA A 97 -3.21 4.27 3.16
N SER A 98 -4.16 5.08 2.70
CA SER A 98 -5.56 4.66 2.58
C SER A 98 -6.24 5.30 1.37
N TRP A 99 -7.28 4.66 0.87
CA TRP A 99 -8.17 5.22 -0.15
C TRP A 99 -9.57 4.63 0.01
N THR A 100 -10.56 5.28 -0.61
CA THR A 100 -11.93 4.78 -0.66
C THR A 100 -12.13 4.03 -1.97
N GLU A 101 -12.57 2.78 -1.91
CA GLU A 101 -12.89 2.01 -3.12
C GLU A 101 -14.32 2.30 -3.60
N ASN A 102 -14.59 2.16 -4.91
CA ASN A 102 -15.79 2.72 -5.54
C ASN A 102 -17.05 1.82 -5.50
N ILE A 103 -16.94 0.54 -5.16
CA ILE A 103 -18.04 -0.44 -5.22
C ILE A 103 -18.91 -0.39 -3.95
N GLN A 104 -18.28 -0.51 -2.78
CA GLN A 104 -18.93 -0.49 -1.47
C GLN A 104 -18.67 0.82 -0.71
N ASN A 105 -17.86 1.73 -1.27
CA ASN A 105 -17.43 2.96 -0.61
C ASN A 105 -16.64 2.67 0.69
N CYS A 106 -15.96 1.54 0.73
CA CYS A 106 -15.18 1.09 1.89
C CYS A 106 -13.76 1.67 1.86
N LEU A 107 -13.18 1.88 3.04
CA LEU A 107 -11.77 2.25 3.16
C LEU A 107 -10.87 1.02 2.99
N LYS A 108 -9.84 1.19 2.17
CA LYS A 108 -8.73 0.25 1.98
C LYS A 108 -7.47 0.87 2.57
N TYR A 109 -6.57 0.01 3.05
CA TYR A 109 -5.38 0.44 3.78
C TYR A 109 -4.15 -0.33 3.30
N ILE A 110 -3.01 0.35 3.23
CA ILE A 110 -1.68 -0.26 3.23
C ILE A 110 -1.25 -0.41 4.68
N MET A 111 -0.92 -1.64 5.08
CA MET A 111 -0.52 -1.97 6.45
C MET A 111 0.79 -2.76 6.48
N LEU A 112 1.42 -2.77 7.65
CA LEU A 112 2.56 -3.62 7.93
C LEU A 112 2.21 -5.10 7.80
N ASN A 113 3.21 -5.90 7.44
CA ASN A 113 3.09 -7.34 7.41
C ASN A 113 2.73 -7.87 8.83
N PRO A 114 1.87 -8.89 8.97
CA PRO A 114 1.55 -9.47 10.27
C PRO A 114 2.76 -9.90 11.12
N SER A 115 3.89 -10.26 10.48
CA SER A 115 5.13 -10.62 11.18
C SER A 115 5.88 -9.42 11.79
N SER A 116 5.44 -8.19 11.52
CA SER A 116 6.07 -6.98 12.06
C SER A 116 5.94 -6.89 13.58
N LYS A 117 6.97 -6.34 14.24
CA LYS A 117 7.01 -6.26 15.72
C LYS A 117 5.83 -5.49 16.30
N LEU A 118 5.29 -4.52 15.56
CA LEU A 118 4.16 -3.69 15.99
C LEU A 118 2.81 -4.39 15.93
N LYS A 119 2.57 -5.23 14.91
CA LYS A 119 1.38 -6.11 14.87
C LYS A 119 1.36 -7.09 16.04
N ILE A 120 2.52 -7.63 16.42
CA ILE A 120 2.66 -8.59 17.53
C ILE A 120 2.45 -7.92 18.89
N LYS A 121 2.94 -6.68 19.08
CA LYS A 121 2.84 -5.96 20.37
C LYS A 121 1.55 -5.15 20.56
N GLY A 122 0.67 -5.08 19.56
CA GLY A 122 -0.62 -4.35 19.66
C GLY A 122 -0.49 -2.83 19.86
N LYS A 123 0.71 -2.25 19.71
CA LYS A 123 0.93 -0.80 19.86
C LYS A 123 0.53 -0.06 18.58
N LYS A 124 -0.09 1.12 18.73
CA LYS A 124 -0.54 1.98 17.63
C LYS A 124 0.51 3.08 17.41
N ARG A 125 1.26 2.99 16.32
CA ARG A 125 2.23 4.00 15.85
C ARG A 125 2.31 3.97 14.32
N CYS A 126 2.37 5.13 13.68
CA CYS A 126 2.57 5.23 12.24
C CYS A 126 4.07 5.11 11.88
N GLY A 127 4.38 4.43 10.78
CA GLY A 127 5.74 4.29 10.27
C GLY A 127 6.30 5.61 9.75
N THR A 128 7.62 5.74 9.76
CA THR A 128 8.35 6.75 9.01
C THR A 128 8.57 6.28 7.57
N SER A 129 8.25 7.17 6.63
CA SER A 129 8.64 7.18 5.21
C SER A 129 9.03 5.85 4.56
N THR A 130 8.12 5.29 3.76
CA THR A 130 8.50 4.46 2.60
C THR A 130 8.50 5.37 1.39
N LYS A 131 9.43 5.19 0.44
CA LYS A 131 9.19 5.68 -0.93
C LYS A 131 7.94 4.95 -1.41
N MET A 132 6.79 5.62 -1.50
CA MET A 132 5.55 5.08 -2.06
C MET A 132 5.37 5.58 -3.48
#